data_AF-A0A1Q3N9M3-F1
#
_entry.id   AF-A0A1Q3N9M3-F1
#
_cell.length_a   1.000
_cell.length_b   1.000
_cell.length_c   1.000
_cell.angle_alpha   90.00
_cell.angle_beta   90.00
_cell.angle_gamma   90.00
#
_symmetry.space_group_name_H-M   'P 1'
#
loop_
_entity.id
_entity.type
_entity.pdbx_description
1 polymer ?
#
loop_
_entity_poly.entity_id
_entity_poly.type
_entity_poly.pdbx_seq_one_letter_code
_entity_poly.pdbx_strand_id
1 'polypeptide(L)'
;MKISLLISSLPTQNTTTRMRVWRSLKASGSAILRDGVYLLPISHSEKFDPIANDVISEHGTAYVFHAEQPSNLELAPFFNRKEEYDALYKQLTELRDRQAKDEKKELLKQVRKLRKSIDALVEIDYYPDETQAQVLNELSSLELSIARQGEANEPQAIQAHIQLLNKSNYQNKTWATRKRPWIDRLASAWLIKTFIDTSPTFIWLETPSDCPKDAFGFDFDDATFSHINHWVTFEVLLYS
;
A
#
# COMPACT_ATOMS: atom_id res chain seq x y z
N MET A 1 12.08 22.36 13.82
CA MET A 1 10.78 21.96 13.23
C MET A 1 9.67 22.82 13.82
N LYS A 2 8.68 23.25 13.03
CA LYS A 2 7.51 23.98 13.56
C LYS A 2 6.42 22.98 13.98
N ILE A 3 5.81 23.22 15.13
CA ILE A 3 4.79 22.36 15.73
C ILE A 3 3.55 23.16 16.13
N SER A 4 2.42 22.46 16.14
CA SER A 4 1.20 22.88 16.81
C SER A 4 1.06 22.12 18.13
N LEU A 5 0.70 22.82 19.19
CA LEU A 5 0.42 22.26 20.51
C LEU A 5 -1.02 22.52 20.89
N LEU A 6 -1.74 21.48 21.30
CA LEU A 6 -3.04 21.59 21.93
C LEU A 6 -2.90 21.29 23.41
N ILE A 7 -3.20 22.29 24.25
CA ILE A 7 -3.32 22.13 25.69
C ILE A 7 -4.81 22.03 26.00
N SER A 8 -5.26 20.90 26.54
CA SER A 8 -6.66 20.69 26.87
C SER A 8 -6.86 20.10 28.27
N SER A 9 -7.97 20.48 28.89
CA SER A 9 -8.43 19.94 30.17
C SER A 9 -9.95 19.79 30.15
N LEU A 10 -10.44 18.63 30.57
CA LEU A 10 -11.86 18.31 30.66
C LEU A 10 -12.24 17.99 32.11
N PRO A 11 -13.42 18.42 32.58
CA PRO A 11 -13.93 18.04 33.89
C PRO A 11 -14.00 16.51 34.05
N THR A 12 -13.65 16.02 35.24
CA THR A 12 -13.58 14.57 35.54
C THR A 12 -14.94 13.86 35.51
N GLN A 13 -16.04 14.61 35.61
CA GLN A 13 -17.40 14.06 35.72
C GLN A 13 -17.97 13.54 34.38
N ASN A 14 -17.36 13.87 33.24
CA ASN A 14 -17.90 13.54 31.91
C ASN A 14 -17.03 12.51 31.15
N THR A 15 -17.07 11.25 31.61
CA THR A 15 -16.26 10.13 31.06
C THR A 15 -16.51 9.88 29.57
N THR A 16 -17.75 9.99 29.10
CA THR A 16 -18.11 9.76 27.70
C THR A 16 -17.47 10.81 26.78
N THR A 17 -17.51 12.08 27.18
CA THR A 17 -16.92 13.17 26.42
C THR A 17 -15.39 13.07 26.38
N ARG A 18 -14.76 12.75 27.52
CA ARG A 18 -13.30 12.50 27.55
C ARG A 18 -12.88 11.42 26.56
N MET A 19 -13.63 10.32 26.51
CA MET A 19 -13.38 9.24 25.57
C MET A 19 -13.60 9.65 24.11
N ARG A 20 -14.57 10.53 23.82
CA ARG A 20 -14.79 11.07 22.47
C ARG A 20 -13.61 11.93 22.03
N VAL A 21 -13.22 12.90 22.85
CA VAL A 21 -12.08 13.80 22.57
C VAL A 21 -10.78 13.02 22.43
N TRP A 22 -10.53 12.05 23.33
CA TRP A 22 -9.36 11.18 23.23
C TRP A 22 -9.33 10.38 21.92
N ARG A 23 -10.47 9.87 21.45
CA ARG A 23 -10.55 9.20 20.14
C ARG A 23 -10.26 10.15 18.99
N SER A 24 -10.78 11.39 19.03
CA SER A 24 -10.48 12.40 18.00
C SER A 24 -9.00 12.77 17.97
N LEU A 25 -8.38 12.93 19.15
CA LEU A 25 -6.93 13.16 19.27
C LEU A 25 -6.12 12.00 18.69
N LYS A 26 -6.49 10.75 19.01
CA LYS A 26 -5.83 9.56 18.44
C LYS A 26 -6.04 9.49 16.93
N ALA A 27 -7.24 9.75 16.44
CA ALA A 27 -7.57 9.75 15.01
C ALA A 27 -6.89 10.89 14.23
N SER A 28 -6.50 11.97 14.89
CA SER A 28 -5.73 13.05 14.27
C SER A 28 -4.24 12.71 14.09
N GLY A 29 -3.75 11.59 14.63
CA GLY A 29 -2.32 11.27 14.63
C GLY A 29 -1.49 12.07 15.61
N SER A 30 -2.14 12.84 16.50
CA SER A 30 -1.43 13.65 17.49
C SER A 30 -0.57 12.78 18.41
N ALA A 31 0.60 13.30 18.75
CA ALA A 31 1.47 12.71 19.74
C ALA A 31 1.22 13.32 21.13
N ILE A 32 1.50 12.57 22.19
CA ILE A 32 1.27 13.01 23.56
C ILE A 32 2.60 13.48 24.15
N LEU A 33 2.74 14.78 24.41
CA LEU A 33 3.93 15.32 25.08
C LEU A 33 3.85 15.08 26.60
N ARG A 34 2.66 15.29 27.17
CA ARG A 34 2.31 15.03 28.57
C ARG A 34 0.78 14.97 28.69
N ASP A 35 0.28 14.64 29.88
CA ASP A 35 -1.16 14.65 30.12
C ASP A 35 -1.78 16.02 29.78
N GLY A 36 -2.84 16.01 28.98
CA GLY A 36 -3.50 17.21 28.45
C GLY A 36 -2.70 18.03 27.44
N VAL A 37 -1.54 17.58 26.95
CA VAL A 37 -0.75 18.30 25.94
C VAL A 37 -0.41 17.42 24.75
N TYR A 38 -0.92 17.81 23.60
CA TYR A 38 -0.85 17.06 22.36
C TYR A 38 -0.09 17.85 21.29
N LEU A 39 0.60 17.12 20.41
CA LEU A 39 1.48 17.67 19.39
C LEU A 39 1.04 17.23 17.99
N LEU A 40 1.14 18.15 17.04
CA LEU A 40 1.06 17.88 15.61
C LEU A 40 2.15 18.65 14.86
N PRO A 41 2.62 18.15 13.70
CA PRO A 41 3.36 18.98 12.76
C PRO A 41 2.52 20.20 12.37
N ILE A 42 3.17 21.35 12.17
CA ILE A 42 2.43 22.58 11.85
C ILE A 42 1.59 22.47 10.57
N SER A 43 1.97 21.61 9.63
CA SER A 43 1.23 21.35 8.39
C SER A 43 -0.13 20.69 8.59
N HIS A 44 -0.40 20.18 9.80
CA HIS A 44 -1.64 19.49 10.16
C HIS A 44 -2.33 20.14 11.36
N SER A 45 -1.99 21.41 11.66
CA SER A 45 -2.52 22.12 12.83
C SER A 45 -4.04 22.27 12.82
N GLU A 46 -4.65 22.33 11.64
CA GLU A 46 -6.10 22.44 11.43
C GLU A 46 -6.88 21.28 12.05
N LYS A 47 -6.25 20.11 12.24
CA LYS A 47 -6.90 18.96 12.90
C LYS A 47 -7.20 19.23 14.38
N PHE A 48 -6.55 20.21 15.02
CA PHE A 48 -6.83 20.58 16.41
C PHE A 48 -8.06 21.48 16.58
N ASP A 49 -8.45 22.24 15.56
CA ASP A 49 -9.58 23.18 15.66
C ASP A 49 -10.91 22.51 16.04
N PRO A 50 -11.38 21.44 15.36
CA PRO A 50 -12.61 20.77 15.76
C PRO A 50 -12.50 20.13 17.15
N ILE A 51 -11.31 19.63 17.52
CA ILE A 51 -11.08 19.00 18.83
C ILE A 51 -11.14 20.04 19.96
N ALA A 52 -10.52 21.21 19.75
CA ALA A 52 -10.56 22.30 20.70
C ALA A 52 -11.99 22.82 20.90
N ASN A 53 -12.76 22.97 19.81
CA ASN A 53 -14.16 23.35 19.85
C ASN A 53 -15.02 22.33 20.62
N ASP A 54 -14.82 21.02 20.37
CA ASP A 54 -15.50 19.96 21.10
C ASP A 54 -15.22 20.05 22.60
N VAL A 55 -13.95 20.24 22.99
CA VAL A 55 -13.54 20.40 24.39
C VAL A 55 -14.22 21.61 25.05
N ILE A 56 -14.23 22.76 24.37
CA ILE A 56 -14.84 23.99 24.90
C ILE A 56 -16.36 23.86 25.02
N SER A 57 -17.01 23.23 24.03
CA SER A 57 -18.47 23.02 24.02
C SER A 57 -18.96 22.17 25.19
N GLU A 58 -18.10 21.30 25.71
CA GLU A 58 -18.37 20.40 26.82
C GLU A 58 -17.85 20.94 28.16
N HIS A 59 -17.72 22.28 28.26
CA HIS A 59 -17.25 23.01 29.44
C HIS A 59 -15.81 22.68 29.87
N GLY A 60 -14.98 22.21 28.95
CA GLY A 60 -13.53 22.11 29.13
C GLY A 60 -12.79 23.39 28.79
N THR A 61 -11.47 23.32 28.89
CA THR A 61 -10.55 24.37 28.41
C THR A 61 -9.64 23.80 27.35
N ALA A 62 -9.43 24.54 26.26
CA ALA A 62 -8.54 24.17 25.17
C ALA A 62 -7.81 25.41 24.64
N TYR A 63 -6.52 25.26 24.38
CA TYR A 63 -5.67 26.30 23.80
C TYR A 63 -4.78 25.68 22.73
N VAL A 64 -4.73 26.31 21.55
CA VAL A 64 -3.83 25.93 20.47
C VAL A 64 -2.72 26.95 20.36
N PHE A 65 -1.47 26.49 20.38
CA PHE A 65 -0.28 27.30 20.21
C PHE A 65 0.56 26.79 19.05
N HIS A 66 1.30 27.69 18.42
CA HIS A 66 2.32 27.32 17.44
C HIS A 66 3.69 27.69 17.99
N ALA A 67 4.62 26.76 17.89
CA ALA A 67 5.98 26.94 18.41
C ALA A 67 7.01 26.31 17.48
N GLU A 68 8.27 26.70 17.69
CA GLU A 68 9.40 25.97 17.14
C GLU A 68 9.89 24.95 18.15
N GLN A 69 10.34 23.80 17.65
CA GLN A 69 10.94 22.74 18.45
C GLN A 69 12.12 23.29 19.28
N PRO A 70 12.09 23.14 20.61
CA PRO A 70 13.21 23.49 21.47
C PRO A 70 14.44 22.63 21.17
N SER A 71 15.65 23.17 21.33
CA SER A 71 16.91 22.45 21.08
C SER A 71 17.13 21.24 22.00
N ASN A 72 16.46 21.20 23.15
CA ASN A 72 16.55 20.13 24.14
C ASN A 72 15.46 19.06 24.00
N LEU A 73 14.59 19.14 22.99
CA LEU A 73 13.48 18.21 22.80
C LEU A 73 13.53 17.61 21.40
N GLU A 74 13.72 16.29 21.31
CA GLU A 74 13.56 15.54 20.06
C GLU A 74 12.10 15.12 19.90
N LEU A 75 11.47 15.57 18.82
CA LEU A 75 10.05 15.32 18.56
C LEU A 75 9.78 14.02 17.80
N ALA A 76 10.72 13.57 16.97
CA ALA A 76 10.54 12.38 16.13
C ALA A 76 10.12 11.13 16.92
N PRO A 77 10.68 10.82 18.11
CA PRO A 77 10.26 9.66 18.89
C PRO A 77 8.79 9.67 19.31
N PHE A 78 8.19 10.85 19.49
CA PHE A 78 6.79 10.99 19.89
C PHE A 78 5.80 10.62 18.77
N PHE A 79 6.23 10.71 17.50
CA PHE A 79 5.42 10.35 16.34
C PHE A 79 5.70 8.94 15.83
N ASN A 80 6.56 8.18 16.50
CA ASN A 80 6.89 6.81 16.10
C ASN A 80 5.65 5.91 16.21
N ARG A 81 5.28 5.25 15.10
CA ARG A 81 4.13 4.33 14.98
C ARG A 81 4.55 2.86 14.84
N LYS A 82 5.79 2.52 15.17
CA LYS A 82 6.36 1.18 14.97
C LYS A 82 5.52 0.09 15.62
N GLU A 83 5.04 0.30 16.85
CA GLU A 83 4.23 -0.70 17.56
C GLU A 83 2.90 -0.97 16.83
N GLU A 84 2.24 0.07 16.32
CA GLU A 84 1.02 -0.09 15.53
C GLU A 84 1.28 -0.83 14.20
N TYR A 85 2.39 -0.53 13.53
CA TYR A 85 2.80 -1.23 12.31
C TYR A 85 3.19 -2.69 12.59
N ASP A 86 3.95 -2.98 13.65
CA ASP A 86 4.34 -4.34 14.05
C ASP A 86 3.10 -5.20 14.35
N ALA A 87 2.07 -4.63 14.98
CA ALA A 87 0.80 -5.31 15.24
C ALA A 87 0.02 -5.64 13.95
N LEU A 88 0.07 -4.75 12.94
CA LEU A 88 -0.53 -4.99 11.62
C LEU A 88 0.29 -6.00 10.81
N TYR A 89 1.62 -5.93 10.89
CA TYR A 89 2.54 -6.87 10.25
C TYR A 89 2.33 -8.29 10.75
N LYS A 90 2.13 -8.46 12.06
CA LYS A 90 1.79 -9.75 12.66
C LYS A 90 0.48 -10.31 12.09
N GLN A 91 -0.56 -9.49 11.96
CA GLN A 91 -1.83 -9.91 11.36
C GLN A 91 -1.70 -10.27 9.88
N LEU A 92 -0.87 -9.55 9.11
CA LEU A 92 -0.54 -9.91 7.73
C LEU A 92 0.12 -11.28 7.66
N THR A 93 1.11 -11.54 8.52
CA THR A 93 1.82 -12.81 8.59
C THR A 93 0.86 -13.96 8.96
N GLU A 94 0.01 -13.76 9.97
CA GLU A 94 -1.00 -14.75 10.38
C GLU A 94 -2.04 -15.03 9.27
N LEU A 95 -2.38 -14.04 8.44
CA LEU A 95 -3.25 -14.23 7.29
C LEU A 95 -2.55 -15.00 6.17
N ARG A 96 -1.27 -14.71 5.93
CA ARG A 96 -0.41 -15.42 4.97
C ARG A 96 -0.24 -16.90 5.34
N ASP A 97 -0.01 -17.21 6.61
CA ASP A 97 0.16 -18.59 7.08
C ASP A 97 -1.13 -19.42 6.97
N ARG A 98 -2.29 -18.77 7.05
CA ARG A 98 -3.61 -19.40 6.89
C ARG A 98 -4.08 -19.47 5.44
N GLN A 99 -3.32 -18.90 4.50
CA GLN A 99 -3.71 -18.78 3.10
C GLN A 99 -3.97 -20.15 2.43
N ALA A 100 -3.30 -21.22 2.85
CA ALA A 100 -3.52 -22.58 2.34
C ALA A 100 -4.77 -23.27 2.90
N LYS A 101 -5.36 -22.75 3.98
CA LYS A 101 -6.47 -23.38 4.71
C LYS A 101 -7.81 -22.66 4.50
N ASP A 102 -7.76 -21.34 4.36
CA ASP A 102 -8.96 -20.51 4.29
C ASP A 102 -9.50 -20.39 2.85
N GLU A 103 -10.81 -20.19 2.71
CA GLU A 103 -11.42 -19.93 1.40
C GLU A 103 -11.00 -18.55 0.86
N LYS A 104 -10.74 -18.47 -0.46
CA LYS A 104 -10.34 -17.23 -1.16
C LYS A 104 -11.23 -16.03 -0.82
N LYS A 105 -12.54 -16.23 -0.70
CA LYS A 105 -13.49 -15.15 -0.40
C LYS A 105 -13.27 -14.55 1.00
N GLU A 106 -13.01 -15.39 2.00
CA GLU A 106 -12.72 -14.93 3.36
C GLU A 106 -11.33 -14.30 3.46
N LEU A 107 -10.33 -14.83 2.73
CA LEU A 107 -9.02 -14.21 2.61
C LEU A 107 -9.10 -12.81 2.00
N LEU A 108 -9.87 -12.63 0.91
CA LEU A 108 -10.10 -11.33 0.28
C LEU A 108 -10.80 -10.34 1.23
N LYS A 109 -11.74 -10.81 2.05
CA LYS A 109 -12.42 -9.97 3.04
C LYS A 109 -11.46 -9.53 4.15
N GLN A 110 -10.63 -10.45 4.66
CA GLN A 110 -9.65 -10.16 5.70
C GLN A 110 -8.57 -9.20 5.21
N VAL A 111 -8.00 -9.43 4.02
CA VAL A 111 -6.94 -8.55 3.48
C VAL A 111 -7.45 -7.14 3.19
N ARG A 112 -8.70 -6.98 2.72
CA ARG A 112 -9.33 -5.65 2.55
C ARG A 112 -9.50 -4.90 3.88
N LYS A 113 -9.80 -5.63 4.97
CA LYS A 113 -9.89 -5.04 6.31
C LYS A 113 -8.52 -4.57 6.80
N LEU A 114 -7.46 -5.36 6.55
CA LEU A 114 -6.09 -4.98 6.88
C LEU A 114 -5.64 -3.77 6.06
N ARG A 115 -5.86 -3.76 4.74
CA ARG A 115 -5.62 -2.61 3.85
C ARG A 115 -6.23 -1.33 4.44
N LYS A 116 -7.54 -1.34 4.74
CA LYS A 116 -8.20 -0.17 5.36
C LYS A 116 -7.56 0.28 6.67
N SER A 117 -7.09 -0.67 7.49
CA SER A 117 -6.46 -0.36 8.78
C SER A 117 -5.06 0.23 8.61
N ILE A 118 -4.29 -0.30 7.65
CA ILE A 118 -2.96 0.20 7.28
C ILE A 118 -3.07 1.59 6.65
N ASP A 119 -3.99 1.78 5.69
CA ASP A 119 -4.22 3.10 5.06
C ASP A 119 -4.58 4.15 6.12
N ALA A 120 -5.45 3.79 7.08
CA ALA A 120 -5.82 4.68 8.18
C ALA A 120 -4.64 5.04 9.10
N LEU A 121 -3.64 4.15 9.24
CA LEU A 121 -2.43 4.42 10.00
C LEU A 121 -1.46 5.32 9.20
N VAL A 122 -1.31 5.05 7.90
CA VAL A 122 -0.49 5.85 6.98
C VAL A 122 -0.98 7.31 6.93
N GLU A 123 -2.29 7.55 6.90
CA GLU A 123 -2.90 8.89 6.92
C GLU A 123 -2.54 9.74 8.14
N ILE A 124 -2.13 9.09 9.23
CA ILE A 124 -1.79 9.74 10.50
C ILE A 124 -0.31 9.57 10.88
N ASP A 125 0.48 8.98 9.99
CA ASP A 125 1.92 8.82 10.11
C ASP A 125 2.64 9.97 9.40
N TYR A 126 3.07 10.94 10.20
CA TYR A 126 3.73 12.16 9.70
C TYR A 126 5.23 11.99 9.44
N TYR A 127 5.82 10.89 9.91
CA TYR A 127 7.25 10.61 9.81
C TYR A 127 7.46 9.14 9.43
N PRO A 128 7.05 8.74 8.21
CA PRO A 128 7.16 7.37 7.77
C PRO A 128 8.61 6.91 7.73
N ASP A 129 8.84 5.68 8.16
CA ASP A 129 10.14 5.01 8.16
C ASP A 129 10.12 3.72 7.31
N GLU A 130 11.21 2.95 7.37
CA GLU A 130 11.32 1.67 6.67
C GLU A 130 10.26 0.64 7.12
N THR A 131 9.75 0.75 8.36
CA THR A 131 8.72 -0.13 8.90
C THR A 131 7.41 0.02 8.12
N GLN A 132 7.00 1.25 7.79
CA GLN A 132 5.82 1.50 6.96
C GLN A 132 5.99 0.87 5.56
N ALA A 133 7.13 1.09 4.92
CA ALA A 133 7.40 0.55 3.58
C ALA A 133 7.35 -0.99 3.58
N GLN A 134 7.92 -1.63 4.60
CA GLN A 134 7.88 -3.08 4.77
C GLN A 134 6.44 -3.60 4.89
N VAL A 135 5.59 -2.96 5.70
CA VAL A 135 4.18 -3.35 5.86
C VAL A 135 3.39 -3.20 4.57
N LEU A 136 3.58 -2.09 3.84
CA LEU A 136 2.89 -1.85 2.57
C LEU A 136 3.31 -2.86 1.47
N ASN A 137 4.59 -3.22 1.43
CA ASN A 137 5.10 -4.23 0.51
C ASN A 137 4.53 -5.62 0.81
N GLU A 138 4.52 -6.05 2.08
CA GLU A 138 3.91 -7.32 2.48
C GLU A 138 2.40 -7.36 2.22
N LEU A 139 1.68 -6.26 2.49
CA LEU A 139 0.26 -6.15 2.15
C LEU A 139 0.04 -6.36 0.65
N SER A 140 0.78 -5.65 -0.20
CA SER A 140 0.63 -5.73 -1.65
C SER A 140 0.96 -7.12 -2.18
N SER A 141 2.01 -7.75 -1.64
CA SER A 141 2.40 -9.13 -1.95
C SER A 141 1.31 -10.13 -1.57
N LEU A 142 0.72 -9.98 -0.38
CA LEU A 142 -0.36 -10.84 0.10
C LEU A 142 -1.66 -10.65 -0.70
N GLU A 143 -2.03 -9.41 -1.03
CA GLU A 143 -3.17 -9.10 -1.90
C GLU A 143 -3.03 -9.78 -3.26
N LEU A 144 -1.85 -9.69 -3.87
CA LEU A 144 -1.54 -10.35 -5.15
C LEU A 144 -1.64 -11.88 -5.02
N SER A 145 -1.03 -12.45 -3.99
CA SER A 145 -1.04 -13.89 -3.73
C SER A 145 -2.47 -14.44 -3.56
N ILE A 146 -3.30 -13.78 -2.74
CA ILE A 146 -4.70 -14.16 -2.53
C ILE A 146 -5.50 -14.03 -3.82
N ALA A 147 -5.30 -12.94 -4.56
CA ALA A 147 -6.01 -12.73 -5.80
C ALA A 147 -5.69 -13.84 -6.82
N ARG A 148 -4.43 -14.31 -6.88
CA ARG A 148 -3.97 -15.37 -7.80
C ARG A 148 -4.44 -16.78 -7.40
N GLN A 149 -4.91 -16.99 -6.16
CA GLN A 149 -5.41 -18.30 -5.74
C GLN A 149 -6.56 -18.80 -6.63
N GLY A 150 -6.41 -20.00 -7.18
CA GLY A 150 -7.40 -20.61 -8.06
C GLY A 150 -7.41 -20.05 -9.50
N GLU A 151 -6.53 -19.12 -9.85
CA GLU A 151 -6.24 -18.85 -11.26
C GLU A 151 -5.26 -19.92 -11.77
N ALA A 152 -5.73 -20.76 -12.70
CA ALA A 152 -4.87 -21.70 -13.39
C ALA A 152 -3.95 -20.95 -14.37
N ASN A 153 -2.68 -21.39 -14.45
CA ASN A 153 -1.68 -20.93 -15.43
C ASN A 153 -1.16 -19.49 -15.23
N GLU A 154 -1.13 -18.97 -14.00
CA GLU A 154 -0.33 -17.76 -13.71
C GLU A 154 1.17 -18.07 -13.84
N PRO A 155 1.94 -17.22 -14.55
CA PRO A 155 3.34 -17.49 -14.78
C PRO A 155 4.11 -17.57 -13.47
N GLN A 156 4.88 -18.65 -13.32
CA GLN A 156 5.89 -18.73 -12.29
C GLN A 156 7.19 -18.09 -12.78
N ALA A 157 7.86 -17.38 -11.90
CA ALA A 157 9.16 -16.81 -12.25
C ALA A 157 10.17 -17.93 -12.47
N ILE A 158 10.82 -17.91 -13.64
CA ILE A 158 11.93 -18.80 -13.95
C ILE A 158 13.25 -18.16 -13.54
N GLN A 159 14.23 -18.96 -13.15
CA GLN A 159 15.59 -18.48 -12.92
C GLN A 159 16.33 -18.38 -14.26
N ALA A 160 16.54 -17.16 -14.74
CA ALA A 160 17.20 -16.88 -16.00
C ALA A 160 17.84 -15.48 -16.01
N HIS A 161 18.60 -15.15 -17.05
CA HIS A 161 19.05 -13.79 -17.31
C HIS A 161 18.14 -13.14 -18.35
N ILE A 162 17.76 -11.88 -18.13
CA ILE A 162 17.05 -11.08 -19.13
C ILE A 162 18.01 -10.86 -20.30
N GLN A 163 17.61 -11.26 -21.51
CA GLN A 163 18.42 -11.11 -22.71
C GLN A 163 18.16 -9.75 -23.36
N LEU A 164 19.20 -9.08 -23.84
CA LEU A 164 19.05 -7.87 -24.64
C LEU A 164 18.68 -8.25 -26.08
N LEU A 165 17.54 -7.80 -26.53
CA LEU A 165 16.90 -8.11 -27.79
C LEU A 165 16.90 -6.88 -28.70
N ASN A 166 16.92 -7.12 -30.01
CA ASN A 166 16.81 -6.03 -30.97
C ASN A 166 15.34 -5.71 -31.27
N LYS A 167 14.89 -4.54 -30.83
CA LYS A 167 13.54 -4.00 -31.07
C LYS A 167 13.08 -4.07 -32.54
N SER A 168 14.00 -3.98 -33.51
CA SER A 168 13.64 -4.09 -34.94
C SER A 168 13.02 -5.45 -35.30
N ASN A 169 13.32 -6.50 -34.55
CA ASN A 169 12.82 -7.85 -34.80
C ASN A 169 11.37 -8.04 -34.33
N TYR A 170 10.85 -7.09 -33.54
CA TYR A 170 9.55 -7.16 -32.86
C TYR A 170 8.55 -6.13 -33.41
N GLN A 171 8.70 -5.70 -34.67
CA GLN A 171 7.75 -4.81 -35.35
C GLN A 171 6.69 -5.59 -36.13
N ASN A 172 5.46 -5.06 -36.12
CA ASN A 172 4.30 -5.59 -36.83
C ASN A 172 4.03 -7.06 -36.48
N LYS A 173 4.10 -7.39 -35.19
CA LYS A 173 3.99 -8.76 -34.72
C LYS A 173 2.64 -9.05 -34.08
N THR A 174 2.33 -10.33 -34.02
CA THR A 174 1.21 -10.85 -33.24
C THR A 174 1.70 -11.13 -31.83
N TRP A 175 1.03 -10.56 -30.84
CA TRP A 175 1.32 -10.72 -29.42
C TRP A 175 0.13 -11.42 -28.77
N ALA A 176 0.40 -12.45 -27.97
CA ALA A 176 -0.65 -13.26 -27.38
C ALA A 176 -0.53 -13.28 -25.85
N THR A 177 -1.64 -13.14 -25.16
CA THR A 177 -1.73 -13.36 -23.71
C THR A 177 -3.12 -13.87 -23.35
N ARG A 178 -3.32 -14.32 -22.11
CA ARG A 178 -4.61 -14.86 -21.66
C ARG A 178 -5.70 -13.79 -21.65
N LYS A 179 -6.92 -14.16 -22.03
CA LYS A 179 -8.11 -13.32 -21.92
C LYS A 179 -8.43 -13.00 -20.45
N ARG A 180 -9.25 -11.96 -20.22
CA ARG A 180 -9.52 -11.37 -18.91
C ARG A 180 -8.22 -10.88 -18.24
N PRO A 181 -7.47 -9.99 -18.92
CA PRO A 181 -6.17 -9.56 -18.45
C PRO A 181 -6.29 -8.79 -17.14
N TRP A 182 -5.39 -9.09 -16.22
CA TRP A 182 -5.15 -8.27 -15.04
C TRP A 182 -4.36 -7.01 -15.41
N ILE A 183 -4.20 -6.10 -14.45
CA ILE A 183 -3.47 -4.84 -14.63
C ILE A 183 -2.09 -5.07 -15.24
N ASP A 184 -1.36 -6.11 -14.84
CA ASP A 184 0.00 -6.40 -15.34
C ASP A 184 0.03 -6.74 -16.84
N ARG A 185 -0.92 -7.57 -17.31
CA ARG A 185 -1.06 -7.90 -18.75
C ARG A 185 -1.45 -6.68 -19.56
N LEU A 186 -2.33 -5.83 -19.03
CA LEU A 186 -2.72 -4.59 -19.69
C LEU A 186 -1.56 -3.59 -19.75
N ALA A 187 -0.78 -3.47 -18.66
CA ALA A 187 0.41 -2.63 -18.62
C ALA A 187 1.48 -3.13 -19.61
N SER A 188 1.69 -4.43 -19.69
CA SER A 188 2.60 -5.06 -20.67
C SER A 188 2.13 -4.82 -22.11
N ALA A 189 0.84 -5.02 -22.41
CA ALA A 189 0.28 -4.74 -23.73
C ALA A 189 0.40 -3.25 -24.11
N TRP A 190 0.21 -2.34 -23.15
CA TRP A 190 0.44 -0.91 -23.34
C TRP A 190 1.92 -0.62 -23.65
N LEU A 191 2.85 -1.14 -22.85
CA LEU A 191 4.30 -0.98 -23.07
C LEU A 191 4.70 -1.45 -24.46
N ILE A 192 4.21 -2.64 -24.87
CA ILE A 192 4.45 -3.21 -26.19
C ILE A 192 3.99 -2.22 -27.28
N LYS A 193 2.73 -1.78 -27.23
CA LYS A 193 2.13 -0.90 -28.24
C LYS A 193 2.75 0.49 -28.29
N THR A 194 3.25 1.00 -27.17
CA THR A 194 3.77 2.36 -27.08
C THR A 194 5.26 2.43 -27.40
N PHE A 195 6.04 1.44 -26.98
CA PHE A 195 7.51 1.54 -27.00
C PHE A 195 8.22 0.40 -27.72
N ILE A 196 7.57 -0.74 -27.98
CA ILE A 196 8.24 -1.91 -28.56
C ILE A 196 7.81 -2.09 -30.02
N ASP A 197 6.53 -2.33 -30.26
CA ASP A 197 5.95 -2.59 -31.57
C ASP A 197 5.06 -1.42 -31.98
N THR A 198 5.35 -0.81 -33.14
CA THR A 198 4.59 0.32 -33.66
C THR A 198 3.21 -0.04 -34.20
N SER A 199 2.97 -1.32 -34.54
CA SER A 199 1.68 -1.80 -35.05
C SER A 199 1.41 -3.25 -34.63
N PRO A 200 1.25 -3.52 -33.32
CA PRO A 200 1.03 -4.86 -32.80
C PRO A 200 -0.40 -5.33 -33.08
N THR A 201 -0.56 -6.64 -33.28
CA THR A 201 -1.85 -7.33 -33.23
C THR A 201 -1.94 -8.14 -31.95
N PHE A 202 -2.97 -7.92 -31.13
CA PHE A 202 -3.14 -8.65 -29.87
C PHE A 202 -4.16 -9.78 -30.00
N ILE A 203 -3.80 -10.96 -29.51
CA ILE A 203 -4.68 -12.14 -29.37
C ILE A 203 -4.88 -12.43 -27.88
N TRP A 204 -6.14 -12.58 -27.49
CA TRP A 204 -6.53 -12.91 -26.12
C TRP A 204 -6.94 -14.39 -26.05
N LEU A 205 -6.07 -15.22 -25.49
CA LEU A 205 -6.18 -16.67 -25.47
C LEU A 205 -7.16 -17.16 -24.40
N GLU A 206 -7.89 -18.24 -24.71
CA GLU A 206 -8.68 -18.97 -23.71
C GLU A 206 -7.74 -19.71 -22.73
N THR A 207 -6.73 -20.40 -23.27
CA THR A 207 -5.68 -21.09 -22.53
C THR A 207 -4.29 -20.80 -23.11
N PRO A 208 -3.19 -20.87 -22.33
CA PRO A 208 -1.83 -20.69 -22.85
C PRO A 208 -1.47 -21.59 -24.03
N SER A 209 -1.97 -22.83 -24.04
CA SER A 209 -1.76 -23.80 -25.11
C SER A 209 -2.36 -23.39 -26.45
N ASP A 210 -3.27 -22.41 -26.47
CA ASP A 210 -3.87 -21.89 -27.69
C ASP A 210 -2.95 -20.87 -28.40
N CYS A 211 -1.79 -20.54 -27.82
CA CYS A 211 -0.86 -19.57 -28.40
C CYS A 211 -0.35 -20.05 -29.77
N PRO A 212 -0.57 -19.28 -30.86
CA PRO A 212 0.01 -19.60 -32.16
C PRO A 212 1.53 -19.64 -32.11
N LYS A 213 2.15 -20.52 -32.90
CA LYS A 213 3.62 -20.69 -32.93
C LYS A 213 4.37 -19.46 -33.45
N ASP A 214 3.70 -18.64 -34.24
CA ASP A 214 4.21 -17.41 -34.85
C ASP A 214 3.87 -16.14 -34.03
N ALA A 215 3.13 -16.28 -32.93
CA ALA A 215 2.84 -15.20 -32.01
C ALA A 215 3.87 -15.13 -30.88
N PHE A 216 4.19 -13.93 -30.43
CA PHE A 216 4.98 -13.70 -29.23
C PHE A 216 4.07 -13.75 -28.00
N GLY A 217 4.18 -14.85 -27.26
CA GLY A 217 3.47 -15.00 -25.99
C GLY A 217 4.04 -14.09 -24.92
N PHE A 218 3.18 -13.52 -24.08
CA PHE A 218 3.58 -12.85 -22.85
C PHE A 218 2.66 -13.12 -21.65
N ASP A 219 3.22 -13.13 -20.45
CA ASP A 219 2.53 -13.26 -19.15
C ASP A 219 1.76 -14.58 -18.91
N PHE A 220 2.40 -15.69 -19.28
CA PHE A 220 2.01 -17.06 -18.94
C PHE A 220 3.24 -17.97 -18.96
N ASP A 221 3.14 -19.19 -18.41
CA ASP A 221 4.24 -20.15 -18.42
C ASP A 221 4.64 -20.53 -19.86
N ASP A 222 5.94 -20.68 -20.13
CA ASP A 222 6.52 -20.97 -21.45
C ASP A 222 6.31 -19.87 -22.53
N ALA A 223 5.75 -18.71 -22.17
CA ALA A 223 5.68 -17.55 -23.03
C ALA A 223 7.08 -17.01 -23.41
N THR A 224 7.20 -16.32 -24.56
CA THR A 224 8.46 -15.67 -24.94
C THR A 224 8.91 -14.63 -23.92
N PHE A 225 7.94 -13.90 -23.34
CA PHE A 225 8.17 -12.93 -22.27
C PHE A 225 7.36 -13.31 -21.05
N SER A 226 8.03 -13.76 -19.99
CA SER A 226 7.39 -14.15 -18.73
C SER A 226 8.24 -13.68 -17.55
N HIS A 227 7.80 -13.98 -16.32
CA HIS A 227 8.50 -13.55 -15.11
C HIS A 227 9.91 -14.18 -15.04
N ILE A 228 10.94 -13.38 -14.74
CA ILE A 228 12.34 -13.84 -14.61
C ILE A 228 12.92 -13.38 -13.27
N ASN A 229 13.37 -14.31 -12.44
CA ASN A 229 13.84 -14.05 -11.07
C ASN A 229 12.80 -13.27 -10.24
N HIS A 230 13.08 -12.02 -9.90
CA HIS A 230 12.16 -11.11 -9.20
C HIS A 230 11.44 -10.14 -10.13
N TRP A 231 11.79 -10.12 -11.42
CA TRP A 231 11.21 -9.21 -12.40
C TRP A 231 9.91 -9.78 -12.96
N VAL A 232 8.85 -8.97 -12.94
CA VAL A 232 7.56 -9.33 -13.58
C VAL A 232 7.63 -9.17 -15.10
N THR A 233 6.65 -9.70 -15.84
CA THR A 233 6.63 -9.67 -17.32
C THR A 233 6.83 -8.26 -17.87
N PHE A 234 6.23 -7.23 -17.26
CA PHE A 234 6.42 -5.84 -17.65
C PHE A 234 7.89 -5.40 -17.57
N GLU A 235 8.57 -5.71 -16.47
CA GLU A 235 9.96 -5.34 -16.24
C GLU A 235 10.89 -6.13 -17.15
N VAL A 236 10.59 -7.42 -17.38
CA VAL A 236 11.31 -8.22 -18.36
C VAL A 236 11.21 -7.60 -19.74
N LEU A 237 10.02 -7.19 -20.20
CA LEU A 237 9.86 -6.48 -21.48
C LEU A 237 10.61 -5.14 -21.53
N LEU A 238 10.68 -4.41 -20.42
CA LEU A 238 11.35 -3.11 -20.34
C LEU A 238 12.88 -3.22 -20.37
N TYR A 239 13.44 -4.26 -19.74
CA TYR A 239 14.89 -4.48 -19.63
C TYR A 239 15.45 -5.42 -20.71
N SER A 240 14.60 -6.08 -21.49
CA SER A 240 15.00 -6.85 -22.67
C SER A 240 15.39 -5.95 -23.84
#